data_AF-A0A2E0ANK2-F1
#
_entry.id   AF-A0A2E0ANK2-F1
#
_cell.length_a   1.000
_cell.length_b   1.000
_cell.length_c   1.000
_cell.angle_alpha   90.00
_cell.angle_beta   90.00
_cell.angle_gamma   90.00
#
_symmetry.space_group_name_H-M   'P 1'
#
loop_
_entity.id
_entity.type
_entity.pdbx_description
1 polymer ?
#
loop_
_entity_poly.entity_id
_entity_poly.type
_entity_poly.pdbx_seq_one_letter_code
_entity_poly.pdbx_strand_id
1 'polypeptide(L)'
;MARLIGLFSILLSLILPIVSANPVLASSTEMLNNQGEQIFSTNCAACHMGGGNVIRASRTLKIRDLNAHLEEYQQDPLEAIEHQIEDGKNAMPSYSGELTEDEIIAVATYVEQQAELGWRRNDA
;
A
#
# COMPACT_ATOMS: atom_id res chain seq x y z
N MET A 1 -30.55 53.19 8.24
CA MET A 1 -29.63 52.74 7.16
C MET A 1 -28.50 51.83 7.65
N ALA A 2 -28.22 51.71 8.97
CA ALA A 2 -27.16 50.81 9.49
C ALA A 2 -27.67 49.44 10.03
N ARG A 3 -28.99 49.20 10.07
CA ARG A 3 -29.58 47.93 10.56
C ARG A 3 -30.06 46.97 9.48
N LEU A 4 -30.18 47.44 8.23
CA LEU A 4 -30.55 46.61 7.08
C LEU A 4 -29.34 45.97 6.37
N ILE A 5 -28.13 46.50 6.59
CA ILE A 5 -26.87 46.00 6.00
C ILE A 5 -26.39 44.73 6.73
N GLY A 6 -26.72 44.58 8.01
CA GLY A 6 -26.35 43.40 8.82
C GLY A 6 -27.15 42.13 8.47
N LEU A 7 -28.40 42.27 8.04
CA LEU A 7 -29.24 41.13 7.67
C LEU A 7 -28.89 40.54 6.29
N PHE A 8 -28.37 41.36 5.38
CA PHE A 8 -27.91 40.88 4.07
C PHE A 8 -26.56 40.15 4.14
N SER A 9 -25.70 40.52 5.09
CA SER A 9 -24.40 39.87 5.30
C SER A 9 -24.50 38.50 5.97
N ILE A 10 -25.56 38.26 6.75
CA ILE A 10 -25.81 36.96 7.40
C ILE A 10 -26.42 35.97 6.40
N LEU A 11 -27.19 36.43 5.41
CA LEU A 11 -27.79 35.56 4.39
C LEU A 11 -26.81 35.05 3.33
N LEU A 12 -25.69 35.74 3.09
CA LEU A 12 -24.68 35.31 2.11
C LEU A 12 -23.74 34.22 2.65
N SER A 13 -23.69 34.03 3.97
CA SER A 13 -22.82 33.02 4.61
C SER A 13 -23.45 31.62 4.69
N LEU A 14 -24.69 31.44 4.21
CA LEU A 14 -25.42 30.16 4.26
C LEU A 14 -25.43 29.39 2.93
N ILE A 15 -24.59 29.78 1.97
CA ILE A 15 -24.52 29.14 0.63
C ILE A 15 -23.08 28.76 0.26
N LEU A 16 -22.26 28.38 1.24
CA LEU A 16 -21.08 27.57 0.92
C LEU A 16 -21.56 26.13 0.78
N PRO A 17 -21.68 25.55 -0.44
CA PRO A 17 -21.75 24.11 -0.51
C PRO A 17 -20.44 23.59 0.08
N ILE A 18 -20.56 22.87 1.18
CA ILE A 18 -19.51 21.99 1.66
C ILE A 18 -19.28 21.02 0.51
N VAL A 19 -18.29 21.30 -0.33
CA VAL A 19 -17.81 20.36 -1.34
C VAL A 19 -17.20 19.22 -0.56
N SER A 20 -18.00 18.19 -0.33
CA SER A 20 -17.52 16.90 0.16
C SER A 20 -16.62 16.35 -0.93
N ALA A 21 -15.30 16.46 -0.74
CA ALA A 21 -14.35 15.69 -1.53
C ALA A 21 -14.65 14.21 -1.27
N ASN A 22 -15.30 13.54 -2.23
CA ASN A 22 -15.60 12.11 -2.13
C ASN A 22 -14.26 11.34 -2.27
N PRO A 23 -13.75 10.66 -1.23
CA PRO A 23 -12.47 9.97 -1.28
C PRO A 23 -12.67 8.54 -1.81
N VAL A 24 -13.26 8.40 -3.00
CA VAL A 24 -13.58 7.07 -3.56
C VAL A 24 -12.30 6.27 -3.88
N LEU A 25 -11.20 6.94 -4.25
CA LEU A 25 -9.93 6.29 -4.59
C LEU A 25 -9.08 5.91 -3.36
N ALA A 26 -9.17 6.67 -2.27
CA ALA A 26 -8.47 6.31 -1.04
C ALA A 26 -9.03 5.01 -0.44
N SER A 27 -10.35 4.82 -0.53
CA SER A 27 -11.03 3.66 0.05
C SER A 27 -10.62 2.32 -0.58
N SER A 28 -10.32 2.26 -1.87
CA SER A 28 -9.94 1.01 -2.54
C SER A 28 -8.50 0.61 -2.22
N THR A 29 -7.57 1.56 -2.26
CA THR A 29 -6.15 1.31 -1.95
C THR A 29 -5.96 1.01 -0.47
N GLU A 30 -6.69 1.68 0.44
CA GLU A 30 -6.66 1.35 1.86
C GLU A 30 -7.23 -0.06 2.13
N MET A 31 -8.30 -0.45 1.45
CA MET A 31 -8.86 -1.80 1.57
C MET A 31 -7.86 -2.87 1.11
N LEU A 32 -7.23 -2.68 -0.06
CA LEU A 32 -6.19 -3.59 -0.58
C LEU A 32 -5.00 -3.67 0.37
N ASN A 33 -4.54 -2.54 0.92
CA ASN A 33 -3.44 -2.54 1.89
C ASN A 33 -3.80 -3.29 3.18
N ASN A 34 -5.02 -3.13 3.70
CA ASN A 34 -5.46 -3.85 4.91
C ASN A 34 -5.57 -5.37 4.67
N GLN A 35 -6.03 -5.78 3.49
CA GLN A 35 -6.05 -7.19 3.10
C GLN A 35 -4.63 -7.72 2.89
N GLY A 36 -3.81 -6.97 2.16
CA GLY A 36 -2.41 -7.29 1.91
C GLY A 36 -1.58 -7.42 3.18
N GLU A 37 -1.81 -6.57 4.18
CA GLU A 37 -1.17 -6.66 5.49
C GLU A 37 -1.50 -7.98 6.20
N GLN A 38 -2.76 -8.41 6.18
CA GLN A 38 -3.20 -9.67 6.80
C GLN A 38 -2.56 -10.88 6.12
N ILE A 39 -2.55 -10.87 4.78
CA ILE A 39 -1.90 -11.92 3.97
C ILE A 39 -0.39 -11.93 4.25
N PHE A 40 0.25 -10.76 4.27
CA PHE A 40 1.67 -10.63 4.55
C PHE A 40 2.02 -11.18 5.93
N SER A 41 1.26 -10.81 6.95
CA SER A 41 1.45 -11.26 8.33
C SER A 41 1.37 -12.78 8.45
N THR A 42 0.41 -13.40 7.75
CA THR A 42 0.16 -14.85 7.81
C THR A 42 1.18 -15.66 7.02
N ASN A 43 1.59 -15.17 5.84
CA ASN A 43 2.34 -15.97 4.87
C ASN A 43 3.80 -15.53 4.72
N CYS A 44 4.08 -14.23 4.80
CA CYS A 44 5.36 -13.67 4.38
C CYS A 44 6.24 -13.27 5.57
N ALA A 45 5.63 -12.80 6.66
CA ALA A 45 6.32 -12.18 7.78
C ALA A 45 7.30 -13.11 8.51
N ALA A 46 7.08 -14.43 8.47
CA ALA A 46 8.00 -15.41 9.04
C ALA A 46 9.44 -15.24 8.51
N CYS A 47 9.58 -14.85 7.23
CA CYS A 47 10.88 -14.59 6.61
C CYS A 47 11.17 -13.09 6.42
N HIS A 48 10.12 -12.27 6.25
CA HIS A 48 10.22 -10.88 5.81
C HIS A 48 9.78 -9.84 6.83
N MET A 49 9.69 -10.20 8.11
CA MET A 49 9.32 -9.28 9.19
C MET A 49 10.10 -7.94 9.11
N GLY A 50 9.37 -6.82 9.18
CA GLY A 50 9.96 -5.47 9.11
C GLY A 50 10.68 -5.18 7.78
N GLY A 51 10.26 -5.83 6.70
CA GLY A 51 10.88 -5.73 5.37
C GLY A 51 12.23 -6.42 5.28
N GLY A 52 12.60 -7.26 6.24
CA GLY A 52 13.85 -7.99 6.26
C GLY A 52 13.86 -9.21 5.32
N ASN A 53 14.89 -10.03 5.46
CA ASN A 53 14.94 -11.38 4.92
C ASN A 53 15.87 -12.24 5.78
N VAL A 54 15.27 -13.12 6.60
CA VAL A 54 16.01 -13.97 7.54
C VAL A 54 16.85 -15.06 6.85
N ILE A 55 16.51 -15.42 5.61
CA ILE A 55 17.23 -16.43 4.83
C ILE A 55 18.44 -15.82 4.12
N ARG A 56 18.28 -14.61 3.56
CA ARG A 56 19.34 -13.89 2.84
C ARG A 56 19.30 -12.40 3.13
N ALA A 57 20.13 -11.96 4.07
CA ALA A 57 20.16 -10.59 4.58
C ALA A 57 20.40 -9.48 3.52
N SER A 58 20.94 -9.82 2.34
CA SER A 58 21.14 -8.89 1.22
C SER A 58 20.00 -8.90 0.19
N ARG A 59 18.85 -9.51 0.52
CA ARG A 59 17.66 -9.62 -0.34
C ARG A 59 16.43 -9.21 0.45
N THR A 60 16.45 -8.01 1.00
CA THR A 60 15.34 -7.46 1.80
C THR A 60 14.21 -6.94 0.92
N LEU A 61 13.05 -6.65 1.52
CA LEU A 61 11.93 -5.96 0.85
C LEU A 61 12.08 -4.43 0.90
N LYS A 62 13.27 -3.92 1.23
CA LYS A 62 13.52 -2.48 1.22
C LYS A 62 13.73 -2.02 -0.22
N ILE A 63 13.25 -0.81 -0.52
CA ILE A 63 13.30 -0.20 -1.86
C ILE A 63 14.68 -0.33 -2.53
N ARG A 64 15.77 -0.16 -1.78
CA ARG A 64 17.14 -0.26 -2.30
C ARG A 64 17.48 -1.67 -2.83
N ASP A 65 17.07 -2.70 -2.10
CA ASP A 65 17.39 -4.08 -2.45
C ASP A 65 16.41 -4.61 -3.51
N LEU A 66 15.14 -4.20 -3.48
CA LEU A 66 14.17 -4.46 -4.55
C LEU A 66 14.70 -3.92 -5.89
N ASN A 67 15.06 -2.64 -5.95
CA ASN A 67 15.65 -2.02 -7.15
C ASN A 67 16.93 -2.72 -7.65
N ALA A 68 17.73 -3.27 -6.74
CA ALA A 68 19.01 -3.88 -7.08
C ALA A 68 18.88 -5.34 -7.51
N HIS A 69 17.81 -6.04 -7.11
CA HIS A 69 17.80 -7.49 -7.09
C HIS A 69 16.50 -8.15 -7.54
N LEU A 70 15.38 -7.44 -7.51
CA LEU A 70 14.13 -7.90 -8.08
C LEU A 70 14.12 -7.53 -9.57
N GLU A 71 13.84 -8.54 -10.38
CA GLU A 71 13.82 -8.41 -11.84
C GLU A 71 12.66 -7.49 -12.23
N GLU A 72 12.89 -6.59 -13.19
CA GLU A 72 11.89 -5.64 -13.74
C GLU A 72 11.26 -4.65 -12.75
N TYR A 73 11.68 -4.65 -11.48
CA TYR A 73 11.12 -3.76 -10.46
C TYR A 73 11.24 -2.27 -10.79
N GLN A 74 12.29 -1.84 -11.48
CA GLN A 74 12.45 -0.43 -11.88
C GLN A 74 11.50 -0.01 -13.02
N GLN A 75 10.90 -0.98 -13.70
CA GLN A 75 10.02 -0.80 -14.85
C GLN A 75 8.57 -0.90 -14.41
N ASP A 76 8.25 -1.95 -13.65
CA ASP A 76 6.92 -2.19 -13.10
C ASP A 76 7.03 -2.82 -11.69
N PRO A 77 7.04 -2.01 -10.62
CA PRO A 77 7.22 -2.51 -9.25
C PRO A 77 6.17 -3.52 -8.80
N LEU A 78 4.90 -3.28 -9.15
CA LEU A 78 3.80 -4.14 -8.71
C LEU A 78 3.87 -5.49 -9.43
N GLU A 79 3.92 -5.49 -10.76
CA GLU A 79 4.02 -6.72 -11.55
C GLU A 79 5.27 -7.55 -11.14
N ALA A 80 6.40 -6.88 -10.90
CA ALA A 80 7.62 -7.55 -10.45
C ALA A 80 7.47 -8.24 -9.09
N ILE A 81 6.74 -7.63 -8.15
CA ILE A 81 6.46 -8.24 -6.85
C ILE A 81 5.45 -9.38 -7.00
N GLU A 82 4.39 -9.18 -7.79
CA GLU A 82 3.35 -10.18 -8.08
C GLU A 82 3.98 -11.45 -8.66
N HIS A 83 4.75 -11.33 -9.74
CA HIS A 83 5.49 -12.45 -10.34
C HIS A 83 6.41 -13.15 -9.34
N GLN A 84 7.11 -12.40 -8.49
CA GLN A 84 8.00 -13.01 -7.51
C GLN A 84 7.24 -13.78 -6.42
N ILE A 85 6.01 -13.36 -6.07
CA ILE A 85 5.13 -14.07 -5.13
C ILE A 85 4.54 -15.31 -5.81
N GLU A 86 4.07 -15.18 -7.05
CA GLU A 86 3.52 -16.26 -7.85
C GLU A 86 4.52 -17.39 -8.05
N ASP A 87 5.69 -17.08 -8.60
CA ASP A 87 6.66 -18.09 -9.03
C ASP A 87 7.63 -18.51 -7.91
N GLY A 88 7.82 -17.66 -6.90
CA GLY A 88 8.89 -17.82 -5.92
C GLY A 88 10.27 -17.75 -6.58
N LYS A 89 11.33 -17.96 -5.79
CA LYS A 89 12.71 -18.04 -6.31
C LYS A 89 13.64 -18.61 -5.25
N ASN A 90 14.38 -19.66 -5.59
CA ASN A 90 15.29 -20.36 -4.69
C ASN A 90 14.59 -20.83 -3.39
N ALA A 91 14.90 -20.19 -2.26
CA ALA A 91 14.32 -20.53 -0.94
C ALA A 91 12.98 -19.83 -0.67
N MET A 92 12.59 -18.86 -1.49
CA MET A 92 11.25 -18.27 -1.44
C MET A 92 10.28 -19.23 -2.15
N PRO A 93 9.26 -19.76 -1.45
CA PRO A 93 8.27 -20.63 -2.07
C PRO A 93 7.41 -19.86 -3.07
N SER A 94 6.85 -20.59 -4.03
CA SER A 94 5.77 -20.13 -4.90
C SER A 94 4.46 -20.08 -4.12
N TYR A 95 3.61 -19.09 -4.41
CA TYR A 95 2.24 -19.00 -3.89
C TYR A 95 1.17 -19.23 -4.96
N SER A 96 1.58 -19.63 -6.18
CA SER A 96 0.65 -19.99 -7.24
C SER A 96 -0.28 -21.12 -6.77
N GLY A 97 -1.59 -20.89 -6.82
CA GLY A 97 -2.62 -21.84 -6.39
C GLY A 97 -2.87 -21.88 -4.87
N GLU A 98 -2.04 -21.22 -4.06
CA GLU A 98 -2.25 -21.03 -2.62
C GLU A 98 -2.95 -19.69 -2.33
N LEU A 99 -2.58 -18.66 -3.09
CA LEU A 99 -3.25 -17.35 -3.11
C LEU A 99 -3.98 -17.15 -4.43
N THR A 100 -5.12 -16.48 -4.37
CA THR A 100 -5.83 -15.97 -5.55
C THR A 100 -5.11 -14.76 -6.14
N GLU A 101 -5.44 -14.43 -7.40
CA GLU A 101 -4.93 -13.24 -8.09
C GLU A 101 -5.13 -11.96 -7.27
N ASP A 102 -6.36 -11.72 -6.81
CA ASP A 102 -6.69 -10.53 -6.02
C ASP A 102 -5.91 -10.47 -4.69
N GLU A 103 -5.60 -11.63 -4.10
CA GLU A 103 -4.80 -11.71 -2.88
C GLU A 103 -3.32 -11.43 -3.15
N ILE A 104 -2.79 -11.89 -4.30
CA ILE A 104 -1.43 -11.59 -4.77
C ILE A 104 -1.29 -10.07 -5.01
N ILE A 105 -2.22 -9.47 -5.75
CA ILE A 105 -2.27 -8.02 -5.99
C ILE A 105 -2.32 -7.26 -4.66
N ALA A 106 -3.17 -7.70 -3.72
CA ALA A 106 -3.30 -7.04 -2.42
C ALA A 106 -1.99 -7.08 -1.62
N VAL A 107 -1.32 -8.25 -1.53
CA VAL A 107 -0.06 -8.35 -0.79
C VAL A 107 1.10 -7.66 -1.51
N ALA A 108 1.13 -7.66 -2.84
CA ALA A 108 2.13 -6.93 -3.62
C ALA A 108 1.99 -5.42 -3.42
N THR A 109 0.75 -4.91 -3.47
CA THR A 109 0.42 -3.51 -3.16
C THR A 109 0.90 -3.12 -1.76
N TYR A 110 0.64 -3.97 -0.76
CA TYR A 110 1.10 -3.73 0.60
C TYR A 110 2.64 -3.68 0.68
N VAL A 111 3.33 -4.67 0.10
CA VAL A 111 4.81 -4.72 0.11
C VAL A 111 5.41 -3.49 -0.54
N GLU A 112 4.87 -3.07 -1.69
CA GLU A 112 5.34 -1.88 -2.40
C GLU A 112 5.17 -0.62 -1.56
N GLN A 113 3.96 -0.41 -1.01
CA GLN A 113 3.70 0.73 -0.14
C GLN A 113 4.64 0.74 1.08
N GLN A 114 4.87 -0.41 1.71
CA GLN A 114 5.81 -0.50 2.83
C GLN A 114 7.24 -0.21 2.40
N ALA A 115 7.65 -0.63 1.21
CA ALA A 115 8.97 -0.34 0.66
C ALA A 115 9.16 1.17 0.42
N GLU A 116 8.16 1.85 -0.17
CA GLU A 116 8.15 3.31 -0.37
C GLU A 116 8.20 4.08 0.96
N LEU A 117 7.48 3.60 1.98
CA LEU A 117 7.49 4.18 3.33
C LEU A 117 8.75 3.81 4.13
N GLY A 118 9.61 2.96 3.58
CA GLY A 118 10.86 2.52 4.20
C GLY A 118 10.66 1.56 5.38
N TRP A 119 9.55 0.82 5.41
CA TRP A 119 9.20 -0.13 6.47
C TRP A 119 9.23 0.49 7.89
N ARG A 120 8.82 1.74 8.00
CA ARG A 120 8.71 2.43 9.29
C ARG A 120 7.56 1.82 10.08
N ARG A 121 7.79 1.52 11.36
CA ARG A 121 6.68 1.10 12.24
C ARG A 121 5.72 2.27 12.40
N ASN A 122 4.44 2.01 12.19
CA ASN A 122 3.37 2.89 12.63
C ASN A 122 3.20 2.70 14.15
N ASP A 123 4.17 3.19 14.91
CA ASP A 123 4.05 3.32 16.36
C ASP A 123 3.13 4.53 16.62
N ALA A 124 1.82 4.36 16.44
CA ALA A 124 0.76 5.31 16.81
C ALA A 124 -0.06 4.77 17.97
#